data_AF-A0A660SBD2-F1
#
_entry.id   AF-A0A660SBD2-F1
#
_cell.length_a   1.000
_cell.length_b   1.000
_cell.length_c   1.000
_cell.angle_alpha   90.00
_cell.angle_beta   90.00
_cell.angle_gamma   90.00
#
_symmetry.space_group_name_H-M   'P 1'
#
loop_
_entity.id
_entity.type
_entity.pdbx_description
1 polymer ?
#
loop_
_entity_poly.entity_id
_entity_poly.type
_entity_poly.pdbx_seq_one_letter_code
_entity_poly.pdbx_strand_id
1 'polypeptide(L)'
;MKKLRVNSRAFVKAAILVRSGLTLEKTARMAGVSVRTIKRYFRSNRSSFKYTSFSQLTKKLILYYTYQGWDFMMIATVLKIPPAKVLGFLDTIRTSDIKFSRCACGVAFPVTSDLSNRICPFCEKRRKQNKLQAL
;
A
#
# COMPACT_ATOMS: atom_id res chain seq x y z
N MET A 1 2.00 33.62 1.18
CA MET A 1 0.95 32.63 0.82
C MET A 1 0.59 31.80 2.04
N LYS A 2 -0.62 31.96 2.62
CA LYS A 2 -1.07 31.17 3.78
C LYS A 2 -1.19 29.70 3.34
N LYS A 3 -0.30 28.83 3.85
CA LYS A 3 -0.44 27.37 3.73
C LYS A 3 -1.75 26.99 4.41
N LEU A 4 -2.77 26.67 3.61
CA LEU A 4 -4.02 26.08 4.07
C LEU A 4 -3.66 24.85 4.93
N ARG A 5 -3.73 24.97 6.26
CA ARG A 5 -3.73 23.85 7.19
C ARG A 5 -5.05 23.11 6.99
N VAL A 6 -5.08 22.24 6.00
CA VAL A 6 -6.25 21.38 5.75
C VAL A 6 -5.98 20.03 6.37
N ASN A 7 -6.99 19.49 7.04
CA ASN A 7 -7.00 18.17 7.64
C ASN A 7 -6.47 17.10 6.67
N SER A 8 -5.27 16.58 6.96
CA SER A 8 -4.61 15.52 6.18
C SER A 8 -5.50 14.28 6.02
N ARG A 9 -6.33 13.98 7.03
CA ARG A 9 -7.29 12.87 7.01
C ARG A 9 -8.34 12.98 5.90
N ALA A 10 -8.89 14.17 5.66
CA ALA A 10 -9.90 14.38 4.61
C ALA A 10 -9.31 14.17 3.21
N PHE A 11 -8.06 14.60 3.00
CA PHE A 11 -7.37 14.37 1.73
C PHE A 11 -6.96 12.91 1.52
N VAL A 12 -6.55 12.20 2.58
CA VAL A 12 -6.28 10.76 2.50
C VAL A 12 -7.56 10.00 2.15
N LYS A 13 -8.68 10.32 2.80
CA LYS A 13 -10.00 9.73 2.50
C LYS A 13 -10.43 10.03 1.07
N ALA A 14 -10.30 11.28 0.62
CA ALA A 14 -10.59 11.67 -0.75
C ALA A 14 -9.71 10.91 -1.76
N ALA A 15 -8.42 10.73 -1.46
CA ALA A 15 -7.52 10.01 -2.35
C ALA A 15 -7.89 8.52 -2.53
N ILE A 16 -8.32 7.86 -1.45
CA ILE A 16 -8.78 6.46 -1.48
C ILE A 16 -10.08 6.34 -2.30
N LEU A 17 -11.03 7.25 -2.10
CA LEU A 17 -12.34 7.22 -2.75
C LEU A 17 -12.24 7.49 -4.26
N VAL A 18 -11.44 8.48 -4.70
CA VAL A 18 -11.22 8.72 -6.14
C VAL A 18 -10.58 7.49 -6.80
N ARG A 19 -9.67 6.81 -6.10
CA ARG A 19 -8.95 5.64 -6.63
C ARG A 19 -9.76 4.35 -6.67
N SER A 20 -10.78 4.23 -5.81
CA SER A 20 -11.76 3.14 -5.88
C SER A 20 -12.81 3.35 -6.98
N GLY A 21 -12.61 4.35 -7.86
CA GLY A 21 -13.47 4.62 -9.00
C GLY A 21 -14.67 5.52 -8.66
N LEU A 22 -14.76 6.08 -7.45
CA LEU A 22 -15.83 7.04 -7.16
C LEU A 22 -15.63 8.36 -7.90
N THR A 23 -16.74 8.91 -8.35
CA THR A 23 -16.74 10.25 -8.95
C THR A 23 -16.22 11.29 -7.95
N LEU A 24 -15.62 12.36 -8.49
CA LEU A 24 -15.08 13.44 -7.68
C LEU A 24 -16.14 14.09 -6.78
N GLU A 25 -17.40 14.09 -7.21
CA GLU A 25 -18.54 14.62 -6.46
C GLU A 25 -18.93 13.74 -5.28
N LYS A 26 -19.03 12.42 -5.48
CA LYS A 26 -19.30 11.48 -4.37
C LYS A 26 -18.14 11.51 -3.38
N THR A 27 -16.92 11.55 -3.89
CA THR A 27 -15.72 11.65 -3.08
C THR A 27 -15.68 12.93 -2.25
N ALA A 28 -16.03 14.07 -2.84
CA ALA A 28 -16.15 15.37 -2.15
C ALA A 28 -17.11 15.30 -0.96
N ARG A 29 -18.32 14.76 -1.19
CA ARG A 29 -19.33 14.59 -0.13
C ARG A 29 -18.82 13.68 0.98
N MET A 30 -18.29 12.52 0.65
CA MET A 30 -17.83 11.54 1.63
C MET A 30 -16.57 11.98 2.41
N ALA A 31 -15.71 12.77 1.77
CA ALA A 31 -14.50 13.31 2.39
C ALA A 31 -14.72 14.64 3.12
N GLY A 32 -15.91 15.24 3.02
CA GLY A 32 -16.23 16.52 3.66
C GLY A 32 -15.43 17.69 3.09
N VAL A 33 -15.09 17.66 1.80
CA VAL A 33 -14.29 18.70 1.13
C VAL A 33 -14.89 19.06 -0.23
N SER A 34 -14.62 20.27 -0.72
CA SER A 34 -15.13 20.68 -2.03
C SER A 34 -14.47 19.88 -3.18
N VAL A 35 -15.20 19.71 -4.29
CA VAL A 35 -14.67 19.12 -5.53
C VAL A 35 -13.44 19.91 -6.02
N ARG A 36 -13.47 21.24 -5.89
CA ARG A 36 -12.34 22.12 -6.24
C ARG A 36 -11.10 21.81 -5.42
N THR A 37 -11.27 21.53 -4.13
CA THR A 37 -10.20 21.15 -3.20
C THR A 37 -9.55 19.83 -3.62
N ILE A 38 -10.35 18.82 -3.99
CA ILE A 38 -9.87 17.53 -4.51
C ILE A 38 -9.13 17.72 -5.85
N LYS A 39 -9.73 18.44 -6.80
CA LYS A 39 -9.10 18.73 -8.11
C LYS A 39 -7.75 19.44 -7.94
N ARG A 40 -7.67 20.42 -7.04
CA ARG A 40 -6.43 21.14 -6.73
C ARG A 40 -5.37 20.22 -6.13
N TYR A 41 -5.77 19.37 -5.18
CA TYR A 41 -4.88 18.37 -4.58
C TYR A 41 -4.28 17.41 -5.61
N PHE A 42 -5.10 16.85 -6.51
CA PHE A 42 -4.62 15.93 -7.54
C PHE A 42 -3.84 16.63 -8.67
N ARG A 43 -4.15 17.89 -9.00
CA ARG A 43 -3.32 18.70 -9.92
C ARG A 43 -1.93 18.96 -9.34
N SER A 44 -1.84 19.32 -8.07
CA SER A 44 -0.58 19.62 -7.39
C SER A 44 0.24 18.37 -7.04
N ASN A 45 -0.40 17.20 -6.96
CA ASN A 45 0.24 15.91 -6.68
C ASN A 45 0.26 14.95 -7.88
N ARG A 46 0.12 15.49 -9.11
CA ARG A 46 0.06 14.71 -10.34
C ARG A 46 1.34 13.90 -10.60
N SER A 47 2.47 14.33 -10.02
CA SER A 47 3.81 13.72 -10.16
C SER A 47 4.35 13.04 -8.88
N SER A 48 3.77 13.29 -7.70
CA SER A 48 4.33 12.85 -6.40
C SER A 48 3.89 11.46 -5.97
N PHE A 49 3.12 10.78 -6.82
CA PHE A 49 2.51 9.52 -6.50
C PHE A 49 3.25 8.35 -7.15
N LYS A 50 4.57 8.30 -6.92
CA LYS A 50 5.34 7.04 -6.99
C LYS A 50 4.92 6.14 -5.83
N TYR A 51 3.78 5.46 -5.98
CA TYR A 51 3.21 4.56 -4.97
C TYR A 51 3.98 3.23 -4.80
N THR A 52 5.13 3.08 -5.46
CA THR A 52 5.89 1.83 -5.60
C THR A 52 7.12 1.73 -4.67
N SER A 53 7.40 2.75 -3.85
CA SER A 53 8.56 2.77 -2.94
C SER A 53 8.35 1.98 -1.64
N PHE A 54 7.73 0.82 -1.72
CA PHE A 54 7.75 -0.13 -0.62
C PHE A 54 9.09 -0.87 -0.57
N SER A 55 9.58 -1.10 0.66
CA SER A 55 10.65 -2.07 0.85
C SER A 55 10.22 -3.45 0.34
N GLN A 56 11.17 -4.28 -0.11
CA GLN A 56 10.85 -5.64 -0.57
C GLN A 56 10.08 -6.44 0.49
N LEU A 57 10.45 -6.31 1.77
CA LEU A 57 9.75 -6.93 2.89
C LEU A 57 8.27 -6.51 2.96
N THR A 58 8.01 -5.21 2.82
CA THR A 58 6.65 -4.66 2.86
C THR A 58 5.81 -5.19 1.69
N LYS A 59 6.38 -5.24 0.49
CA LYS A 59 5.72 -5.81 -0.70
C LYS A 59 5.34 -7.28 -0.49
N LYS A 60 6.27 -8.08 0.06
CA LYS A 60 6.02 -9.49 0.39
C LYS A 60 4.93 -9.66 1.45
N LEU A 61 4.91 -8.79 2.47
CA LEU A 61 3.87 -8.83 3.51
C LEU A 61 2.48 -8.49 2.95
N ILE A 62 2.39 -7.46 2.09
CA ILE A 62 1.13 -7.11 1.42
C ILE A 62 0.62 -8.32 0.64
N LEU A 63 1.46 -8.90 -0.24
CA LEU A 63 1.11 -10.09 -1.01
C LEU A 63 0.68 -11.25 -0.12
N TYR A 64 1.45 -11.56 0.93
CA TYR A 64 1.14 -12.66 1.83
C TYR A 64 -0.26 -12.51 2.45
N TYR A 65 -0.60 -11.34 2.99
CA TYR A 65 -1.90 -11.12 3.61
C TYR A 65 -3.05 -11.10 2.60
N THR A 66 -2.83 -10.54 1.40
CA THR A 66 -3.84 -10.59 0.33
C THR A 66 -4.18 -12.03 -0.03
N TYR A 67 -3.19 -12.92 -0.11
CA TYR A 67 -3.42 -14.34 -0.38
C TYR A 67 -4.05 -15.12 0.77
N GLN A 68 -3.98 -14.61 2.00
CA GLN A 68 -4.76 -15.12 3.13
C GLN A 68 -6.21 -14.61 3.15
N GLY A 69 -6.62 -13.84 2.14
CA GLY A 69 -7.98 -13.29 2.03
C GLY A 69 -8.20 -12.01 2.82
N TRP A 70 -7.14 -11.33 3.28
CA TRP A 70 -7.29 -10.06 3.98
C TRP A 70 -7.61 -8.93 3.01
N ASP A 71 -8.54 -8.07 3.40
CA ASP A 71 -8.85 -6.87 2.64
C ASP A 71 -7.70 -5.84 2.73
N PHE A 72 -7.64 -4.93 1.76
CA PHE A 72 -6.58 -3.92 1.70
C PHE A 72 -6.60 -2.94 2.90
N MET A 73 -7.74 -2.80 3.59
CA MET A 73 -7.88 -1.93 4.76
C MET A 73 -7.23 -2.58 6.00
N MET A 74 -7.44 -3.87 6.22
CA MET A 74 -6.80 -4.69 7.24
C MET A 74 -5.30 -4.78 7.02
N ILE A 75 -4.87 -4.96 5.77
CA ILE A 75 -3.44 -4.96 5.43
C ILE A 75 -2.83 -3.59 5.76
N ALA A 76 -3.52 -2.51 5.40
CA ALA A 76 -3.10 -1.15 5.68
C ALA A 76 -2.98 -0.86 7.19
N THR A 77 -3.95 -1.31 8.01
CA THR A 77 -3.92 -1.12 9.45
C THR A 77 -2.79 -1.91 10.10
N VAL A 78 -2.64 -3.20 9.77
CA VAL A 78 -1.62 -4.08 10.36
C VAL A 78 -0.20 -3.64 9.98
N LEU A 79 -0.01 -3.23 8.72
CA LEU A 79 1.30 -2.76 8.26
C LEU A 79 1.56 -1.28 8.58
N LYS A 80 0.58 -0.55 9.11
CA LYS A 80 0.64 0.90 9.37
C LYS A 80 0.97 1.70 8.10
N ILE A 81 0.34 1.34 6.99
CA ILE A 81 0.55 1.94 5.66
C ILE A 81 -0.76 2.54 5.16
N PRO A 82 -0.74 3.66 4.41
CA PRO A 82 -1.96 4.19 3.80
C PRO A 82 -2.66 3.16 2.86
N PRO A 83 -3.98 2.95 2.96
CA PRO A 83 -4.73 2.02 2.10
C PRO A 83 -4.53 2.26 0.60
N ALA A 84 -4.45 3.53 0.20
CA ALA A 84 -4.20 3.91 -1.20
C ALA A 84 -2.83 3.42 -1.73
N LYS A 85 -1.82 3.24 -0.86
CA LYS A 85 -0.53 2.66 -1.26
C LYS A 85 -0.62 1.15 -1.41
N VAL A 86 -1.37 0.47 -0.54
CA VAL A 86 -1.62 -0.97 -0.64
C VAL A 86 -2.34 -1.29 -1.95
N LEU A 87 -3.44 -0.60 -2.23
CA LEU A 87 -4.17 -0.71 -3.51
C LEU A 87 -3.27 -0.40 -4.70
N GLY A 88 -2.55 0.73 -4.66
CA GLY A 88 -1.67 1.11 -5.75
C GLY A 88 -0.51 0.14 -6.01
N PHE A 89 -0.14 -0.70 -5.04
CA PHE A 89 0.80 -1.80 -5.25
C PHE A 89 0.08 -3.03 -5.82
N LEU A 90 -1.09 -3.40 -5.28
CA LEU A 90 -1.88 -4.53 -5.80
C LEU A 90 -2.28 -4.32 -7.28
N ASP A 91 -2.61 -3.08 -7.68
CA ASP A 91 -2.92 -2.72 -9.07
C ASP A 91 -1.75 -2.96 -10.04
N THR A 92 -0.51 -3.01 -9.54
CA THR A 92 0.68 -3.27 -10.37
C THR A 92 0.94 -4.75 -10.61
N ILE A 93 0.22 -5.64 -9.92
CA ILE A 93 0.48 -7.07 -9.95
C ILE A 93 -0.60 -7.75 -10.78
N ARG A 94 -0.19 -8.47 -11.84
CA ARG A 94 -1.10 -9.34 -12.57
C ARG A 94 -1.18 -10.69 -11.87
N THR A 95 -2.35 -11.30 -11.86
CA THR A 95 -2.56 -12.63 -11.25
C THR A 95 -1.66 -13.71 -11.86
N SER A 96 -1.34 -13.58 -13.16
CA SER A 96 -0.40 -14.46 -13.88
C SER A 96 1.03 -14.43 -13.34
N ASP A 97 1.43 -13.32 -12.71
CA ASP A 97 2.83 -13.10 -12.31
C ASP A 97 3.13 -13.68 -10.93
N ILE A 98 2.10 -14.21 -10.25
CA ILE A 98 2.20 -14.66 -8.88
C ILE A 98 2.45 -16.16 -8.85
N LYS A 99 3.58 -16.53 -8.25
CA LYS A 99 4.00 -17.91 -8.02
C LYS A 99 4.09 -18.17 -6.53
N PHE A 100 4.11 -19.44 -6.12
CA PHE A 100 4.34 -19.81 -4.73
C PHE A 100 5.78 -20.28 -4.54
N SER A 101 6.41 -19.79 -3.48
CA SER A 101 7.72 -20.25 -3.03
C SER A 101 7.61 -20.79 -1.62
N ARG A 102 8.45 -21.76 -1.28
CA ARG A 102 8.51 -22.36 0.05
C ARG A 102 9.80 -21.95 0.73
N CYS A 103 9.70 -21.34 1.90
CA CYS A 103 10.86 -20.96 2.70
C CYS A 103 11.38 -22.16 3.49
N ALA A 104 12.65 -22.11 3.88
CA ALA A 104 13.28 -23.12 4.75
C ALA A 104 12.55 -23.32 6.10
N CYS A 105 11.79 -22.32 6.56
CA CYS A 105 10.96 -22.42 7.75
C CYS A 105 9.61 -23.14 7.52
N GLY A 106 9.40 -23.76 6.36
CA GLY A 106 8.20 -24.52 6.01
C GLY A 106 7.04 -23.69 5.42
N VAL A 107 7.03 -22.37 5.62
CA VAL A 107 5.97 -21.47 5.15
C VAL A 107 5.99 -21.34 3.62
N ALA A 108 4.86 -21.62 2.98
CA ALA A 108 4.59 -21.27 1.59
C ALA A 108 4.09 -19.82 1.49
N PHE A 109 4.60 -19.05 0.53
CA PHE A 109 4.24 -17.64 0.37
C PHE A 109 4.20 -17.24 -1.11
N PRO A 110 3.30 -16.33 -1.49
CA PRO A 110 3.24 -15.78 -2.84
C PRO A 110 4.46 -14.89 -3.12
N VAL A 111 4.97 -14.99 -4.34
CA VAL A 111 6.07 -14.18 -4.88
C VAL A 111 5.76 -13.75 -6.29
N THR A 112 6.21 -12.56 -6.66
CA THR A 112 6.25 -12.09 -8.06
C THR A 112 7.67 -12.19 -8.61
N SER A 113 7.86 -12.03 -9.92
CA SER A 113 9.18 -12.01 -10.59
C SER A 113 10.20 -11.14 -9.85
N ASP A 114 9.76 -9.95 -9.44
CA ASP A 114 10.59 -8.92 -8.80
C ASP A 114 10.86 -9.20 -7.31
N LEU A 115 10.16 -10.17 -6.72
CA LEU A 115 10.22 -10.53 -5.30
C LEU A 115 10.69 -11.98 -5.07
N SER A 116 11.28 -12.60 -6.11
CA SER A 116 11.64 -14.03 -6.23
C SER A 116 12.69 -14.58 -5.23
N ASN A 117 12.89 -13.90 -4.10
CA ASN A 117 13.74 -14.38 -3.00
C ASN A 117 13.11 -15.58 -2.27
N ARG A 118 13.90 -16.63 -2.03
CA ARG A 118 13.50 -17.87 -1.31
C ARG A 118 13.18 -17.68 0.18
N ILE A 119 13.30 -16.47 0.71
CA ILE A 119 13.09 -16.15 2.13
C ILE A 119 11.70 -15.53 2.29
N CYS A 120 10.86 -16.16 3.14
CA CYS A 120 9.53 -15.65 3.47
C CYS A 120 9.61 -14.31 4.23
N PRO A 121 8.54 -13.49 4.18
CA PRO A 121 8.51 -12.20 4.86
C PRO A 121 8.79 -12.30 6.38
N PHE A 122 8.39 -13.39 7.04
CA PHE A 122 8.60 -13.55 8.48
C PHE A 122 10.06 -13.82 8.84
N CYS A 123 10.73 -14.72 8.13
CA CYS A 123 12.15 -14.98 8.31
C CYS A 123 12.99 -13.75 7.95
N GLU A 124 12.59 -13.01 6.91
CA GLU A 124 13.25 -11.75 6.55
C GLU A 124 13.07 -10.69 7.66
N LYS A 125 11.88 -10.59 8.27
CA LYS A 125 11.61 -9.70 9.40
C LYS A 125 12.48 -10.06 10.63
N ARG A 126 12.54 -11.35 11.01
CA ARG A 126 13.39 -11.82 12.13
C ARG A 126 14.87 -11.52 11.89
N ARG A 127 15.38 -11.79 10.68
CA ARG A 127 16.79 -11.49 10.34
C ARG A 127 17.14 -10.01 10.50
N LYS A 128 16.23 -9.10 10.13
CA LYS A 128 16.44 -7.65 10.30
C LYS A 128 16.43 -7.24 11.77
N GLN A 129 15.54 -7.81 12.58
CA GLN A 129 15.48 -7.53 14.02
C GLN A 129 16.76 -8.00 14.73
N ASN A 130 17.23 -9.21 14.45
CA ASN A 130 18.45 -9.74 15.08
C ASN A 130 19.70 -8.93 14.66
N LYS A 131 19.77 -8.44 13.41
CA LYS A 131 20.84 -7.54 12.98
C LYS A 131 20.86 -6.19 13.71
N LEU A 132 19.68 -5.68 14.08
CA LEU A 132 19.55 -4.43 14.82
C LEU A 132 19.88 -4.58 16.31
N GLN A 133 19.77 -5.78 16.86
CA GLN A 133 20.12 -6.09 18.25
C GLN A 133 21.61 -6.44 18.43
N ALA A 134 22.30 -6.80 17.35
CA ALA A 134 23.72 -7.11 17.34
C ALA A 134 24.62 -5.89 17.04
N LEU A 135 24.01 -4.71 16.83
CA LEU A 135 24.66 -3.41 16.68
C LEU A 135 24.42 -2.58 17.94
#